data_AF-A0A8T5KH04-F1
#
_entry.id   AF-A0A8T5KH04-F1
#
_cell.length_a   1.000
_cell.length_b   1.000
_cell.length_c   1.000
_cell.angle_alpha   90.00
_cell.angle_beta   90.00
_cell.angle_gamma   90.00
#
_symmetry.space_group_name_H-M   'P 1'
#
loop_
_entity.id
_entity.type
_entity.pdbx_description
1 polymer ?
#
loop_
_entity_poly.entity_id
_entity_poly.type
_entity_poly.pdbx_seq_one_letter_code
_entity_poly.pdbx_strand_id
1 'polypeptide(L)'
;MSDNSDGMVSLTFHGGVDEIGGNKVLYETDDGAVLLDFGRRMGMTGEYYSEFLQIRSKNALRDLIRLGVLPKIDGVYDPLFVDTTTLLRDPADRSKLPLDEAPDYWKREDIKPYHPSQSRVDGVFISHAHFDHIQDVSFLSESIPVICTEETRILSKAVCDVSNTGVDQQFYELRRREEIAPKRENYRTLFPGELDYTPVKEDSVPDELDKKTGFTFSHTFSSRHREYQTVMEGDLKGIHYRLIPVGHSVPGACSVLLTREGAPTVLYTGDVRFNGATGATIDQYVESIGVQVDVLITEGTRIDNDSIITEKQVQEGIISDIKDAEGLVLIDFGWKDISRFGVIYEAARANSRTFVINPKTAYR
;
A
#
# COMPACT_ATOMS: atom_id res chain seq x y z
N MET A 1 24.50 -32.58 23.21
CA MET A 1 23.43 -32.31 22.24
C MET A 1 23.38 -30.81 22.12
N SER A 2 24.11 -30.26 21.16
CA SER A 2 24.04 -28.84 20.81
C SER A 2 22.66 -28.60 20.22
N ASP A 3 21.95 -27.63 20.79
CA ASP A 3 20.67 -27.15 20.30
C ASP A 3 20.86 -26.67 18.86
N ASN A 4 20.13 -27.24 17.93
CA ASN A 4 20.31 -27.04 16.49
C ASN A 4 19.39 -25.91 16.00
N SER A 5 19.30 -24.82 16.78
CA SER A 5 18.40 -23.69 16.55
C SER A 5 19.00 -22.59 15.67
N ASP A 6 20.29 -22.67 15.33
CA ASP A 6 20.92 -21.70 14.43
C ASP A 6 20.31 -21.82 13.02
N GLY A 7 19.53 -20.82 12.62
CA GLY A 7 19.00 -20.68 11.26
C GLY A 7 17.50 -20.94 11.08
N MET A 8 16.70 -20.93 12.16
CA MET A 8 15.25 -21.09 12.05
C MET A 8 14.59 -19.86 11.38
N VAL A 9 13.74 -20.11 10.39
CA VAL A 9 12.88 -19.10 9.74
C VAL A 9 11.44 -19.45 10.05
N SER A 10 10.65 -18.44 10.46
CA SER A 10 9.20 -18.57 10.62
C SER A 10 8.47 -17.74 9.58
N LEU A 11 7.43 -18.32 8.98
CA LEU A 11 6.54 -17.66 8.03
C LEU A 11 5.13 -17.66 8.60
N THR A 12 4.57 -16.46 8.82
CA THR A 12 3.19 -16.29 9.28
C THR A 12 2.38 -15.57 8.21
N PHE A 13 1.32 -16.21 7.72
CA PHE A 13 0.45 -15.64 6.69
C PHE A 13 -0.73 -14.93 7.36
N HIS A 14 -0.73 -13.60 7.32
CA HIS A 14 -1.80 -12.76 7.86
C HIS A 14 -2.86 -12.36 6.81
N GLY A 15 -2.59 -12.60 5.53
CA GLY A 15 -3.48 -12.34 4.41
C GLY A 15 -2.90 -12.91 3.11
N GLY A 16 -3.75 -13.05 2.09
CA GLY A 16 -3.39 -13.69 0.82
C GLY A 16 -3.50 -15.23 0.82
N VAL A 17 -4.18 -15.82 1.82
CA VAL A 17 -4.47 -17.25 1.90
C VAL A 17 -5.97 -17.46 1.76
N ASP A 18 -6.36 -18.36 0.86
CA ASP A 18 -7.76 -18.64 0.48
C ASP A 18 -8.54 -17.39 0.03
N GLU A 19 -7.83 -16.40 -0.54
CA GLU A 19 -8.39 -15.15 -1.04
C GLU A 19 -7.55 -14.60 -2.20
N ILE A 20 -8.11 -13.64 -2.94
CA ILE A 20 -7.37 -12.88 -3.97
C ILE A 20 -6.98 -11.53 -3.39
N GLY A 21 -5.68 -11.27 -3.36
CA GLY A 21 -5.08 -10.04 -2.85
C GLY A 21 -5.02 -9.98 -1.32
N GLY A 22 -4.72 -8.81 -0.77
CA GLY A 22 -4.61 -8.61 0.67
C GLY A 22 -3.33 -9.19 1.28
N ASN A 23 -2.30 -9.34 0.44
CA ASN A 23 -1.04 -10.00 0.75
C ASN A 23 -0.36 -9.37 1.98
N LYS A 24 -0.10 -10.22 2.98
CA LYS A 24 0.56 -9.89 4.25
C LYS A 24 1.26 -11.13 4.78
N VAL A 25 2.54 -11.28 4.50
CA VAL A 25 3.34 -12.40 5.02
C VAL A 25 4.42 -11.87 5.95
N LEU A 26 4.45 -12.35 7.18
CA LEU A 26 5.48 -12.02 8.16
C LEU A 26 6.59 -13.08 8.07
N TYR A 27 7.80 -12.63 7.75
CA TYR A 27 9.02 -13.42 7.78
C TYR A 27 9.80 -13.07 9.04
N GLU A 28 10.15 -14.07 9.85
CA GLU A 28 10.87 -13.89 11.11
C GLU A 28 12.11 -14.78 11.18
N THR A 29 13.15 -14.22 11.77
CA THR A 29 14.38 -14.89 12.18
C THR A 29 14.66 -14.53 13.64
N ASP A 30 15.71 -15.11 14.22
CA ASP A 30 16.09 -14.79 15.60
C ASP A 30 16.56 -13.34 15.78
N ASP A 31 17.09 -12.69 14.72
CA ASP A 31 17.67 -11.34 14.80
C ASP A 31 16.74 -10.23 14.28
N GLY A 32 15.78 -10.58 13.43
CA GLY A 32 14.95 -9.60 12.72
C GLY A 32 13.70 -10.20 12.10
N ALA A 33 12.78 -9.31 11.73
CA ALA A 33 11.52 -9.67 11.10
C ALA A 33 11.10 -8.63 10.07
N VAL A 34 10.50 -9.07 8.97
CA VAL A 34 10.04 -8.20 7.89
C VAL A 34 8.66 -8.64 7.41
N LEU A 35 7.88 -7.67 6.92
CA LEU A 35 6.63 -7.97 6.21
C LEU A 35 6.89 -8.01 4.70
N LEU A 36 6.26 -8.96 4.03
CA LEU A 36 6.17 -9.06 2.58
C LEU A 36 4.75 -8.66 2.19
N ASP A 37 4.67 -7.51 1.54
CA ASP A 37 3.45 -6.75 1.25
C ASP A 37 2.62 -6.39 2.50
N PHE A 38 1.78 -5.36 2.33
CA PHE A 38 0.80 -4.99 3.34
C PHE A 38 -0.42 -4.34 2.70
N GLY A 39 -1.13 -5.14 1.91
CA GLY A 39 -2.21 -4.64 1.05
C GLY A 39 -3.62 -4.97 1.50
N ARG A 40 -4.63 -4.30 0.93
CA ARG A 40 -6.03 -4.43 1.35
C ARG A 40 -6.66 -5.74 0.88
N ARG A 41 -7.35 -6.43 1.79
CA ARG A 41 -8.19 -7.62 1.48
C ARG A 41 -9.45 -7.17 0.73
N MET A 42 -9.39 -7.09 -0.60
CA MET A 42 -10.44 -6.45 -1.41
C MET A 42 -11.80 -7.14 -1.30
N GLY A 43 -11.83 -8.48 -1.29
CA GLY A 43 -13.06 -9.25 -1.12
C GLY A 43 -13.78 -8.88 0.16
N MET A 44 -13.10 -9.03 1.31
CA MET A 44 -13.66 -8.66 2.62
C MET A 44 -14.03 -7.17 2.71
N THR A 45 -13.22 -6.29 2.11
CA THR A 45 -13.52 -4.84 2.12
C THR A 45 -14.79 -4.55 1.33
N GLY A 46 -15.00 -5.24 0.20
CA GLY A 46 -16.18 -5.11 -0.64
C GLY A 46 -17.47 -5.53 0.05
N GLU A 47 -17.43 -6.47 1.00
CA GLU A 47 -18.61 -6.88 1.78
C GLU A 47 -19.18 -5.75 2.65
N TYR A 48 -18.33 -4.82 3.09
CA TYR A 48 -18.72 -3.74 4.01
C TYR A 48 -18.73 -2.35 3.39
N TYR A 49 -17.83 -2.06 2.43
CA TYR A 49 -17.52 -0.69 1.98
C TYR A 49 -17.75 -0.44 0.47
N SER A 50 -18.38 -1.36 -0.27
CA SER A 50 -18.55 -1.25 -1.73
C SER A 50 -19.60 -0.22 -2.19
N GLU A 51 -20.40 0.34 -1.29
CA GLU A 51 -21.48 1.27 -1.62
C GLU A 51 -21.43 2.57 -0.79
N PHE A 52 -22.37 2.71 0.16
CA PHE A 52 -22.59 3.95 0.91
C PHE A 52 -21.77 4.03 2.19
N LEU A 53 -21.36 2.88 2.73
CA LEU A 53 -20.59 2.85 3.96
C LEU A 53 -19.13 3.20 3.65
N GLN A 54 -18.63 4.23 4.30
CA GLN A 54 -17.27 4.70 4.17
C GLN A 54 -16.48 4.36 5.42
N ILE A 55 -15.16 4.17 5.27
CA ILE A 55 -14.26 3.96 6.40
C ILE A 55 -14.35 5.18 7.33
N ARG A 56 -14.65 4.92 8.60
CA ARG A 56 -14.69 5.97 9.62
C ARG A 56 -13.25 6.40 9.92
N SER A 57 -12.82 7.50 9.34
CA SER A 57 -11.42 7.95 9.38
C SER A 57 -10.79 7.94 10.78
N LYS A 58 -11.55 8.27 11.83
CA LYS A 58 -11.07 8.33 13.23
C LYS A 58 -11.04 6.97 13.95
N ASN A 59 -11.70 5.94 13.41
CA ASN A 59 -11.77 4.58 13.98
C ASN A 59 -11.35 3.49 12.99
N ALA A 60 -10.71 3.88 11.89
CA ALA A 60 -10.51 3.00 10.75
C ALA A 60 -9.76 1.72 11.10
N LEU A 61 -8.66 1.80 11.86
CA LEU A 61 -7.92 0.62 12.27
C LEU A 61 -8.78 -0.33 13.15
N ARG A 62 -9.55 0.22 14.10
CA ARG A 62 -10.44 -0.56 14.95
C ARG A 62 -11.46 -1.31 14.10
N ASP A 63 -12.14 -0.61 13.21
CA ASP A 63 -13.18 -1.19 12.36
C ASP A 63 -12.62 -2.26 11.44
N LEU A 64 -11.52 -1.95 10.76
CA LEU A 64 -10.88 -2.89 9.82
C LEU A 64 -10.38 -4.16 10.52
N ILE A 65 -9.82 -4.05 11.73
CA ILE A 65 -9.44 -5.24 12.50
C ILE A 65 -10.67 -5.99 13.01
N ARG A 66 -11.71 -5.29 13.47
CA ARG A 66 -12.93 -5.92 13.98
C ARG A 66 -13.66 -6.69 12.88
N LEU A 67 -13.61 -6.19 11.65
CA LEU A 67 -14.16 -6.81 10.44
C LEU A 67 -13.23 -7.88 9.83
N GLY A 68 -12.01 -8.06 10.37
CA GLY A 68 -11.03 -9.02 9.83
C GLY A 68 -10.35 -8.60 8.52
N VAL A 69 -10.57 -7.36 8.07
CA VAL A 69 -9.89 -6.76 6.91
C VAL A 69 -8.41 -6.55 7.22
N LEU A 70 -8.11 -6.09 8.44
CA LEU A 70 -6.74 -6.00 8.97
C LEU A 70 -6.50 -7.09 10.02
N PRO A 71 -5.31 -7.71 10.03
CA PRO A 71 -4.94 -8.69 11.05
C PRO A 71 -4.65 -8.03 12.40
N LYS A 72 -4.56 -8.83 13.47
CA LYS A 72 -4.03 -8.38 14.76
C LYS A 72 -2.54 -8.69 14.82
N ILE A 73 -1.72 -7.70 14.54
CA ILE A 73 -0.26 -7.77 14.61
C ILE A 73 0.22 -6.76 15.65
N ASP A 74 0.75 -7.24 16.76
CA ASP A 74 1.34 -6.38 17.79
C ASP A 74 2.55 -5.63 17.23
N GLY A 75 2.76 -4.39 17.67
CA GLY A 75 4.01 -3.66 17.47
C GLY A 75 4.25 -3.10 16.07
N VAL A 76 3.26 -3.14 15.16
CA VAL A 76 3.40 -2.60 13.78
C VAL A 76 2.53 -1.37 13.50
N TYR A 77 1.37 -1.27 14.15
CA TYR A 77 0.40 -0.20 13.87
C TYR A 77 0.79 1.12 14.52
N ASP A 78 0.47 2.21 13.84
CA ASP A 78 0.71 3.56 14.37
C ASP A 78 -0.03 3.74 15.72
N PRO A 79 0.66 4.19 16.79
CA PRO A 79 0.04 4.39 18.10
C PRO A 79 -1.23 5.25 18.06
N LEU A 80 -1.28 6.21 17.12
CA LEU A 80 -2.43 7.09 16.90
C LEU A 80 -3.73 6.33 16.64
N PHE A 81 -3.64 5.22 15.92
CA PHE A 81 -4.79 4.42 15.53
C PHE A 81 -5.18 3.38 16.59
N VAL A 82 -4.30 3.10 17.55
CA VAL A 82 -4.51 2.12 18.63
C VAL A 82 -5.04 2.80 19.90
N ASP A 83 -4.52 3.98 20.23
CA ASP A 83 -4.94 4.79 21.37
C ASP A 83 -5.20 6.23 20.92
N THR A 84 -6.45 6.50 20.57
CA THR A 84 -6.89 7.84 20.13
C THR A 84 -6.88 8.86 21.27
N THR A 85 -6.78 8.44 22.54
CA THR A 85 -6.68 9.38 23.66
C THR A 85 -5.35 10.14 23.68
N THR A 86 -4.36 9.67 22.91
CA THR A 86 -3.10 10.39 22.66
C THR A 86 -3.29 11.69 21.87
N LEU A 87 -4.44 11.84 21.20
CA LEU A 87 -4.81 13.05 20.46
C LEU A 87 -5.34 14.18 21.34
N LEU A 88 -5.48 13.96 22.64
CA LEU A 88 -6.01 14.96 23.57
C LEU A 88 -4.97 16.03 23.86
N ARG A 89 -5.30 17.27 23.49
CA ARG A 89 -4.44 18.43 23.68
C ARG A 89 -4.20 18.76 25.16
N ASP A 90 -5.27 18.77 25.96
CA ASP A 90 -5.21 19.07 27.40
C ASP A 90 -5.72 17.86 28.20
N PRO A 91 -4.92 17.28 29.12
CA PRO A 91 -5.38 16.25 30.03
C PRO A 91 -6.64 16.61 30.82
N ALA A 92 -6.88 17.91 31.08
CA ALA A 92 -8.10 18.38 31.75
C ALA A 92 -9.37 18.12 30.92
N ASP A 93 -9.25 18.10 29.58
CA ASP A 93 -10.37 17.81 28.69
C ASP A 93 -10.78 16.34 28.71
N ARG A 94 -9.93 15.40 29.19
CA ARG A 94 -10.34 13.99 29.39
C ARG A 94 -11.61 13.87 30.21
N SER A 95 -11.75 14.69 31.25
CA SER A 95 -12.91 14.69 32.14
C SER A 95 -14.23 15.12 31.48
N LYS A 96 -14.15 15.78 30.32
CA LYS A 96 -15.29 16.26 29.54
C LYS A 96 -15.71 15.28 28.44
N LEU A 97 -14.95 14.19 28.27
CA LEU A 97 -15.16 13.21 27.22
C LEU A 97 -15.71 11.91 27.81
N PRO A 98 -16.59 11.21 27.09
CA PRO A 98 -17.19 9.95 27.55
C PRO A 98 -16.21 8.78 27.38
N LEU A 99 -15.00 8.89 27.95
CA LEU A 99 -13.95 7.87 27.84
C LEU A 99 -14.38 6.56 28.52
N ASP A 100 -15.06 6.66 29.65
CA ASP A 100 -15.52 5.52 30.45
C ASP A 100 -16.78 4.84 29.88
N GLU A 101 -17.53 5.52 29.01
CA GLU A 101 -18.76 4.96 28.41
C GLU A 101 -18.48 3.93 27.31
N ALA A 102 -17.32 4.05 26.65
CA ALA A 102 -16.90 3.16 25.56
C ALA A 102 -15.38 2.99 25.54
N PRO A 103 -14.77 2.34 26.54
CA PRO A 103 -13.31 2.26 26.67
C PRO A 103 -12.63 1.64 25.45
N ASP A 104 -13.27 0.64 24.82
CA ASP A 104 -12.81 -0.05 23.62
C ASP A 104 -12.90 0.80 22.33
N TYR A 105 -13.61 1.93 22.39
CA TYR A 105 -13.68 2.91 21.32
C TYR A 105 -12.42 3.76 21.28
N TRP A 106 -11.94 4.21 22.44
CA TRP A 106 -10.86 5.17 22.53
C TRP A 106 -9.49 4.52 22.51
N LYS A 107 -9.38 3.36 23.14
CA LYS A 107 -8.14 2.62 23.29
C LYS A 107 -8.40 1.13 23.09
N ARG A 108 -7.58 0.51 22.25
CA ARG A 108 -7.60 -0.94 22.10
C ARG A 108 -6.58 -1.57 23.03
N GLU A 109 -7.04 -2.55 23.80
CA GLU A 109 -6.20 -3.35 24.70
C GLU A 109 -5.78 -4.69 24.08
N ASP A 110 -6.44 -5.09 22.99
CA ASP A 110 -6.22 -6.38 22.34
C ASP A 110 -5.15 -6.36 21.24
N ILE A 111 -4.44 -5.24 21.10
CA ILE A 111 -3.29 -5.08 20.22
C ILE A 111 -2.29 -4.08 20.80
N LYS A 112 -1.00 -4.38 20.73
CA LYS A 112 0.06 -3.47 21.18
C LYS A 112 0.42 -2.50 20.05
N PRO A 113 0.49 -1.18 20.30
CA PRO A 113 0.95 -0.24 19.30
C PRO A 113 2.44 -0.42 19.00
N TYR A 114 2.90 0.13 17.88
CA TYR A 114 4.32 0.26 17.61
C TYR A 114 5.03 1.04 18.72
N HIS A 115 6.23 0.58 19.10
CA HIS A 115 7.13 1.30 19.98
C HIS A 115 8.57 1.14 19.47
N PRO A 116 9.40 2.20 19.41
CA PRO A 116 10.74 2.12 18.82
C PRO A 116 11.66 1.04 19.42
N SER A 117 11.51 0.73 20.71
CA SER A 117 12.29 -0.30 21.38
C SER A 117 11.69 -1.71 21.33
N GLN A 118 10.48 -1.86 20.77
CA GLN A 118 9.72 -3.11 20.71
C GLN A 118 9.02 -3.23 19.35
N SER A 119 9.63 -2.71 18.28
CA SER A 119 9.10 -2.88 16.94
C SER A 119 9.00 -4.36 16.63
N ARG A 120 7.87 -4.78 16.08
CA ARG A 120 7.68 -6.18 15.68
C ARG A 120 8.42 -6.51 14.39
N VAL A 121 8.69 -5.51 13.56
CA VAL A 121 9.32 -5.66 12.25
C VAL A 121 10.34 -4.54 12.01
N ASP A 122 11.35 -4.84 11.22
CA ASP A 122 12.43 -3.94 10.83
C ASP A 122 12.11 -3.19 9.52
N GLY A 123 11.13 -3.68 8.76
CA GLY A 123 10.68 -3.06 7.52
C GLY A 123 9.50 -3.80 6.89
N VAL A 124 8.92 -3.19 5.87
CA VAL A 124 7.90 -3.80 5.01
C VAL A 124 8.36 -3.72 3.55
N PHE A 125 8.52 -4.87 2.92
CA PHE A 125 8.75 -4.96 1.49
C PHE A 125 7.43 -4.79 0.74
N ILE A 126 7.42 -3.98 -0.32
CA ILE A 126 6.29 -3.84 -1.22
C ILE A 126 6.70 -4.29 -2.61
N SER A 127 6.10 -5.38 -3.08
CA SER A 127 6.38 -5.96 -4.39
C SER A 127 5.97 -5.01 -5.51
N HIS A 128 4.79 -4.37 -5.40
CA HIS A 128 4.30 -3.38 -6.36
C HIS A 128 3.13 -2.53 -5.83
N ALA A 129 2.78 -1.45 -6.54
CA ALA A 129 1.79 -0.45 -6.09
C ALA A 129 0.31 -0.77 -6.41
N HIS A 130 -0.07 -2.04 -6.50
CA HIS A 130 -1.49 -2.39 -6.44
C HIS A 130 -2.01 -2.31 -5.00
N PHE A 131 -3.30 -2.04 -4.83
CA PHE A 131 -3.85 -1.74 -3.51
C PHE A 131 -3.91 -2.97 -2.60
N ASP A 132 -4.07 -4.14 -3.17
CA ASP A 132 -3.98 -5.44 -2.53
C ASP A 132 -2.55 -5.84 -2.12
N HIS A 133 -1.55 -4.99 -2.41
CA HIS A 133 -0.17 -5.10 -1.93
C HIS A 133 0.29 -3.93 -1.03
N ILE A 134 -0.19 -2.69 -1.26
CA ILE A 134 0.33 -1.49 -0.55
C ILE A 134 -0.69 -0.75 0.35
N GLN A 135 -1.99 -0.85 0.08
CA GLN A 135 -2.98 0.10 0.64
C GLN A 135 -2.95 0.21 2.17
N ASP A 136 -2.76 -0.92 2.86
CA ASP A 136 -2.85 -1.00 4.31
C ASP A 136 -1.56 -0.54 5.01
N VAL A 137 -0.47 -0.30 4.28
CA VAL A 137 0.73 0.39 4.80
C VAL A 137 0.33 1.69 5.47
N SER A 138 -0.74 2.34 5.02
CA SER A 138 -1.36 3.52 5.63
C SER A 138 -1.60 3.42 7.15
N PHE A 139 -1.77 2.21 7.69
CA PHE A 139 -2.00 1.99 9.13
C PHE A 139 -0.74 1.60 9.91
N LEU A 140 0.33 1.23 9.23
CA LEU A 140 1.63 0.96 9.86
C LEU A 140 2.22 2.26 10.40
N SER A 141 2.98 2.14 11.49
CA SER A 141 3.76 3.26 12.03
C SER A 141 4.61 3.92 10.96
N GLU A 142 4.69 5.25 10.98
CA GLU A 142 5.53 6.02 10.05
C GLU A 142 7.03 5.71 10.18
N SER A 143 7.45 5.12 11.31
CA SER A 143 8.83 4.72 11.59
C SER A 143 9.23 3.36 11.00
N ILE A 144 8.30 2.60 10.43
CA ILE A 144 8.62 1.34 9.73
C ILE A 144 8.95 1.70 8.28
N PRO A 145 10.19 1.46 7.80
CA PRO A 145 10.57 1.81 6.45
C PRO A 145 9.86 0.91 5.43
N VAL A 146 9.49 1.50 4.30
CA VAL A 146 8.93 0.79 3.13
C VAL A 146 10.06 0.50 2.16
N ILE A 147 10.30 -0.78 1.85
CA ILE A 147 11.35 -1.20 0.91
C ILE A 147 10.71 -1.66 -0.39
N CYS A 148 11.03 -1.01 -1.51
CA CYS A 148 10.47 -1.35 -2.82
C CYS A 148 11.35 -0.83 -3.95
N THR A 149 10.98 -1.07 -5.21
CA THR A 149 11.65 -0.42 -6.35
C THR A 149 11.37 1.08 -6.39
N GLU A 150 12.22 1.83 -7.10
CA GLU A 150 12.06 3.26 -7.31
C GLU A 150 10.77 3.58 -8.08
N GLU A 151 10.42 2.76 -9.07
CA GLU A 151 9.20 2.89 -9.85
C GLU A 151 7.96 2.65 -8.99
N THR A 152 7.98 1.68 -8.08
CA THR A 152 6.89 1.46 -7.11
C THR A 152 6.73 2.66 -6.18
N ARG A 153 7.82 3.27 -5.72
CA ARG A 153 7.79 4.50 -4.91
C ARG A 153 7.17 5.68 -5.69
N ILE A 154 7.60 5.89 -6.94
CA ILE A 154 7.08 6.96 -7.82
C ILE A 154 5.59 6.75 -8.08
N LEU A 155 5.18 5.52 -8.41
CA LEU A 155 3.77 5.22 -8.64
C LEU A 155 2.93 5.38 -7.37
N SER A 156 3.46 4.99 -6.21
CA SER A 156 2.79 5.20 -4.91
C SER A 156 2.51 6.68 -4.66
N LYS A 157 3.49 7.55 -4.92
CA LYS A 157 3.30 9.00 -4.88
C LYS A 157 2.19 9.44 -5.81
N ALA A 158 2.32 9.10 -7.09
CA ALA A 158 1.36 9.51 -8.11
C ALA A 158 -0.07 9.10 -7.76
N VAL A 159 -0.25 7.88 -7.25
CA VAL A 159 -1.54 7.37 -6.77
C VAL A 159 -2.08 8.23 -5.62
N CYS A 160 -1.27 8.56 -4.62
CA CYS A 160 -1.69 9.42 -3.51
C CYS A 160 -2.06 10.84 -3.98
N ASP A 161 -1.29 11.44 -4.89
CA ASP A 161 -1.55 12.78 -5.41
C ASP A 161 -2.87 12.90 -6.19
N VAL A 162 -3.27 11.85 -6.92
CA VAL A 162 -4.49 11.86 -7.77
C VAL A 162 -5.73 11.28 -7.09
N SER A 163 -5.53 10.56 -5.98
CA SER A 163 -6.61 9.93 -5.22
C SER A 163 -7.25 10.92 -4.25
N ASN A 164 -8.48 10.63 -3.84
CA ASN A 164 -9.08 11.38 -2.75
C ASN A 164 -8.31 11.07 -1.47
N THR A 165 -7.96 12.11 -0.70
CA THR A 165 -7.25 11.89 0.55
C THR A 165 -8.18 11.19 1.54
N GLY A 166 -7.74 10.04 2.05
CA GLY A 166 -8.44 9.21 3.03
C GLY A 166 -7.44 8.68 4.05
N VAL A 167 -7.93 8.14 5.18
CA VAL A 167 -7.05 7.56 6.20
C VAL A 167 -6.24 6.37 5.66
N ASP A 168 -6.80 5.69 4.66
CA ASP A 168 -6.23 4.52 4.00
C ASP A 168 -5.45 4.84 2.72
N GLN A 169 -5.33 6.12 2.35
CA GLN A 169 -4.52 6.59 1.23
C GLN A 169 -3.24 7.29 1.73
N GLN A 170 -2.67 6.80 2.84
CA GLN A 170 -1.52 7.37 3.55
C GLN A 170 -0.29 6.44 3.49
N PHE A 171 -0.18 5.65 2.42
CA PHE A 171 0.98 4.81 2.18
C PHE A 171 2.15 5.58 1.54
N TYR A 172 1.95 6.83 1.08
CA TYR A 172 3.03 7.72 0.67
C TYR A 172 3.06 9.02 1.47
N GLU A 173 2.05 9.89 1.28
CA GLU A 173 1.91 11.16 2.00
C GLU A 173 1.06 10.95 3.26
N LEU A 174 1.58 11.41 4.40
CA LEU A 174 0.93 11.32 5.69
C LEU A 174 0.15 12.60 5.95
N ARG A 175 -1.09 12.48 6.44
CA ARG A 175 -1.90 13.65 6.80
C ARG A 175 -1.28 14.41 7.96
N ARG A 176 -1.70 15.67 8.06
CA ARG A 176 -1.39 16.52 9.23
C ARG A 176 -1.84 15.82 10.50
N ARG A 177 -1.04 15.95 11.54
CA ARG A 177 -1.46 15.53 12.87
C ARG A 177 -2.67 16.37 13.28
N GLU A 178 -3.62 15.74 13.96
CA GLU A 178 -4.80 16.41 14.47
C GLU A 178 -4.78 16.34 16.00
N GLU A 179 -5.55 17.20 16.64
CA GLU A 179 -5.86 17.14 18.06
C GLU A 179 -7.37 17.04 18.22
N ILE A 180 -7.80 16.24 19.20
CA ILE A 180 -9.18 16.19 19.64
C ILE A 180 -9.51 17.51 20.35
N ALA A 181 -10.62 18.13 19.96
CA ALA A 181 -11.17 19.33 20.56
C ALA A 181 -12.65 19.11 20.96
N PRO A 182 -13.13 19.77 22.03
CA PRO A 182 -14.56 19.79 22.36
C PRO A 182 -15.39 20.41 21.21
N LYS A 183 -16.63 19.93 21.02
CA LYS A 183 -17.55 20.46 20.00
C LYS A 183 -17.72 21.98 20.15
N ARG A 184 -17.59 22.71 19.03
CA ARG A 184 -18.01 24.11 18.93
C ARG A 184 -19.54 24.20 18.81
N GLU A 185 -20.15 25.29 19.27
CA GLU A 185 -21.62 25.47 19.29
C GLU A 185 -22.31 25.30 17.93
N ASN A 186 -21.59 25.48 16.81
CA ASN A 186 -22.12 25.40 15.43
C ASN A 186 -21.70 24.13 14.66
N TYR A 187 -21.35 23.04 15.35
CA TYR A 187 -20.81 21.83 14.72
C TYR A 187 -21.92 20.99 14.04
N ARG A 188 -21.78 20.75 12.73
CA ARG A 188 -22.77 20.06 11.88
C ARG A 188 -22.41 18.58 11.64
N THR A 189 -22.27 17.78 12.70
CA THR A 189 -22.17 16.32 12.52
C THR A 189 -23.49 15.63 12.82
N LEU A 190 -23.79 14.62 12.01
CA LEU A 190 -25.00 13.79 12.12
C LEU A 190 -24.90 12.76 13.27
N PHE A 191 -23.72 12.62 13.90
CA PHE A 191 -23.48 11.69 14.99
C PHE A 191 -23.48 12.41 16.36
N PRO A 192 -24.48 12.12 17.22
CA PRO A 192 -24.46 12.56 18.61
C PRO A 192 -23.17 12.08 19.30
N GLY A 193 -22.45 12.97 20.01
CA GLY A 193 -21.24 12.62 20.77
C GLY A 193 -19.90 12.63 19.99
N GLU A 194 -19.90 12.84 18.67
CA GLU A 194 -18.65 12.88 17.88
C GLU A 194 -17.75 14.08 18.28
N LEU A 195 -16.43 13.89 18.41
CA LEU A 195 -15.52 14.97 18.81
C LEU A 195 -15.11 15.82 17.62
N ASP A 196 -14.77 17.08 17.88
CA ASP A 196 -14.17 17.94 16.85
C ASP A 196 -12.67 17.61 16.75
N TYR A 197 -12.10 17.77 15.57
CA TYR A 197 -10.68 17.54 15.32
C TYR A 197 -10.11 18.78 14.67
N THR A 198 -9.03 19.30 15.24
CA THR A 198 -8.35 20.47 14.68
C THR A 198 -6.96 20.05 14.23
N PRO A 199 -6.51 20.42 13.02
CA PRO A 199 -5.12 20.21 12.62
C PRO A 199 -4.17 20.87 13.63
N VAL A 200 -3.13 20.16 14.02
CA VAL A 200 -2.02 20.73 14.80
C VAL A 200 -1.41 21.86 13.99
N LYS A 201 -1.14 23.00 14.65
CA LYS A 201 -0.42 24.09 14.01
C LYS A 201 1.04 23.67 13.79
N GLU A 202 1.42 23.53 12.54
CA GLU A 202 2.80 23.31 12.12
C GLU A 202 3.42 24.65 11.67
N ASP A 203 4.75 24.73 11.70
CA ASP A 203 5.47 25.92 11.24
C ASP A 203 5.18 26.16 9.76
N SER A 204 4.78 27.39 9.42
CA SER A 204 4.47 27.78 8.05
C SER A 204 5.75 27.85 7.22
N VAL A 205 5.74 27.24 6.03
CA VAL A 205 6.80 27.42 5.04
C VAL A 205 6.57 28.76 4.34
N PRO A 206 7.62 29.52 3.98
CA PRO A 206 7.46 30.75 3.21
C PRO A 206 6.74 30.50 1.89
N ASP A 207 5.98 31.49 1.42
CA ASP A 207 5.28 31.37 0.14
C ASP A 207 6.25 31.11 -1.02
N GLU A 208 5.92 30.15 -1.88
CA GLU A 208 6.72 29.80 -3.05
C GLU A 208 6.15 30.45 -4.32
N LEU A 209 7.00 31.17 -5.06
CA LEU A 209 6.64 31.68 -6.38
C LEU A 209 6.87 30.59 -7.43
N ASP A 210 5.79 30.08 -8.02
CA ASP A 210 5.89 29.24 -9.21
C ASP A 210 6.39 30.11 -10.38
N LYS A 211 7.64 29.87 -10.78
CA LYS A 211 8.31 30.61 -11.85
C LYS A 211 7.66 30.46 -13.22
N LYS A 212 6.87 29.41 -13.43
CA LYS A 212 6.20 29.12 -14.70
C LYS A 212 4.85 29.81 -14.80
N THR A 213 4.10 29.88 -13.70
CA THR A 213 2.75 30.46 -13.69
C THR A 213 2.71 31.88 -13.12
N GLY A 214 3.74 32.31 -12.39
CA GLY A 214 3.79 33.60 -11.70
C GLY A 214 2.93 33.68 -10.45
N PHE A 215 2.31 32.57 -10.03
CA PHE A 215 1.50 32.51 -8.82
C PHE A 215 2.38 32.26 -7.60
N THR A 216 2.05 32.97 -6.53
CA THR A 216 2.63 32.74 -5.20
C THR A 216 1.70 31.78 -4.45
N PHE A 217 2.21 30.61 -4.13
CA PHE A 217 1.48 29.60 -3.37
C PHE A 217 1.93 29.65 -1.92
N SER A 218 1.00 29.93 -1.02
CA SER A 218 1.26 29.86 0.41
C SER A 218 1.27 28.40 0.85
N HIS A 219 2.46 27.83 1.04
CA HIS A 219 2.61 26.53 1.68
C HIS A 219 2.47 26.70 3.20
N THR A 220 1.25 26.49 3.71
CA THR A 220 0.98 26.63 5.15
C THR A 220 1.62 25.53 6.01
N PHE A 221 2.27 24.52 5.40
CA PHE A 221 2.89 23.39 6.09
C PHE A 221 3.78 22.58 5.12
N SER A 222 4.71 21.77 5.66
CA SER A 222 5.44 20.75 4.90
C SER A 222 4.72 19.40 4.98
N SER A 223 4.43 18.79 3.82
CA SER A 223 3.88 17.43 3.79
C SER A 223 4.87 16.44 4.39
N ARG A 224 4.36 15.60 5.29
CA ARG A 224 5.12 14.46 5.85
C ARG A 224 4.99 13.29 4.89
N HIS A 225 6.07 12.55 4.70
CA HIS A 225 6.09 11.39 3.81
C HIS A 225 6.63 10.18 4.55
N ARG A 226 6.19 8.98 4.14
CA ARG A 226 6.81 7.74 4.60
C ARG A 226 8.25 7.63 4.11
N GLU A 227 9.08 6.98 4.91
CA GLU A 227 10.43 6.62 4.49
C GLU A 227 10.36 5.45 3.50
N TYR A 228 10.81 5.69 2.28
CA TYR A 228 10.98 4.67 1.26
C TYR A 228 12.46 4.40 1.03
N GLN A 229 12.85 3.12 1.10
CA GLN A 229 14.19 2.65 0.75
C GLN A 229 14.11 1.91 -0.59
N THR A 230 14.79 2.44 -1.61
CA THR A 230 14.73 1.92 -2.97
C THR A 230 16.02 1.24 -3.43
N VAL A 231 16.81 0.81 -2.45
CA VAL A 231 18.03 0.03 -2.69
C VAL A 231 17.60 -1.39 -3.08
N MET A 232 18.15 -1.88 -4.20
CA MET A 232 17.77 -3.20 -4.74
C MET A 232 18.33 -4.37 -3.94
N GLU A 233 19.40 -4.17 -3.16
CA GLU A 233 20.00 -5.19 -2.31
C GLU A 233 20.48 -4.58 -1.00
N GLY A 234 20.32 -5.28 0.12
CA GLY A 234 20.71 -4.78 1.42
C GLY A 234 20.60 -5.79 2.54
N ASP A 235 20.72 -5.30 3.77
CA ASP A 235 20.58 -6.10 4.98
C ASP A 235 19.62 -5.42 5.96
N LEU A 236 18.72 -6.19 6.56
CA LEU A 236 17.87 -5.79 7.66
C LEU A 236 18.06 -6.79 8.81
N LYS A 237 18.90 -6.42 9.79
CA LYS A 237 19.16 -7.25 10.99
C LYS A 237 19.64 -8.67 10.65
N GLY A 238 20.57 -8.80 9.71
CA GLY A 238 21.08 -10.11 9.28
C GLY A 238 20.17 -10.86 8.32
N ILE A 239 19.08 -10.22 7.85
CA ILE A 239 18.29 -10.67 6.72
C ILE A 239 18.82 -9.95 5.48
N HIS A 240 19.61 -10.66 4.67
CA HIS A 240 20.02 -10.15 3.37
C HIS A 240 18.85 -10.23 2.40
N TYR A 241 18.59 -9.14 1.68
CA TYR A 241 17.52 -9.09 0.70
C TYR A 241 18.02 -8.67 -0.67
N ARG A 242 17.34 -9.15 -1.71
CA ARG A 242 17.43 -8.61 -3.07
C ARG A 242 16.04 -8.47 -3.68
N LEU A 243 15.79 -7.32 -4.29
CA LEU A 243 14.61 -7.05 -5.11
C LEU A 243 14.93 -7.45 -6.55
N ILE A 244 14.17 -8.40 -7.09
CA ILE A 244 14.37 -8.92 -8.45
C ILE A 244 13.24 -8.39 -9.33
N PRO A 245 13.50 -7.49 -10.29
CA PRO A 245 12.47 -6.94 -11.16
C PRO A 245 11.72 -8.02 -11.94
N VAL A 246 10.40 -7.89 -12.02
CA VAL A 246 9.51 -8.79 -12.76
C VAL A 246 8.54 -8.01 -13.64
N GLY A 247 7.99 -8.67 -14.65
CA GLY A 247 6.90 -8.10 -15.44
C GLY A 247 5.58 -8.16 -14.66
N HIS A 248 4.77 -7.10 -14.71
CA HIS A 248 3.38 -7.06 -14.23
C HIS A 248 2.62 -5.91 -14.91
N SER A 249 1.34 -5.71 -14.58
CA SER A 249 0.51 -4.62 -15.13
C SER A 249 0.90 -3.22 -14.63
N VAL A 250 1.64 -3.10 -13.54
CA VAL A 250 2.19 -1.82 -13.05
C VAL A 250 3.72 -1.82 -13.11
N PRO A 251 4.35 -0.67 -13.39
CA PRO A 251 5.80 -0.55 -13.34
C PRO A 251 6.33 -0.78 -11.92
N GLY A 252 7.59 -1.24 -11.83
CA GLY A 252 8.28 -1.42 -10.56
C GLY A 252 7.99 -2.72 -9.83
N ALA A 253 7.22 -3.64 -10.42
CA ALA A 253 6.99 -4.94 -9.80
C ALA A 253 8.32 -5.69 -9.58
N CYS A 254 8.47 -6.27 -8.39
CA CYS A 254 9.61 -7.11 -8.06
C CYS A 254 9.23 -8.31 -7.17
N SER A 255 10.01 -9.38 -7.31
CA SER A 255 10.11 -10.44 -6.31
C SER A 255 11.08 -10.02 -5.20
N VAL A 256 10.90 -10.57 -4.01
CA VAL A 256 11.76 -10.36 -2.85
C VAL A 256 12.47 -11.67 -2.52
N LEU A 257 13.78 -11.71 -2.70
CA LEU A 257 14.63 -12.82 -2.30
C LEU A 257 15.24 -12.51 -0.94
N LEU A 258 15.04 -13.38 0.05
CA LEU A 258 15.57 -13.27 1.41
C LEU A 258 16.55 -14.41 1.68
N THR A 259 17.75 -14.07 2.14
CA THR A 259 18.80 -15.01 2.50
C THR A 259 19.38 -14.68 3.88
N ARG A 260 19.82 -15.73 4.57
CA ARG A 260 20.52 -15.65 5.85
C ARG A 260 21.44 -16.86 5.97
N GLU A 261 22.64 -16.65 6.49
CA GLU A 261 23.60 -17.74 6.67
C GLU A 261 23.03 -18.82 7.60
N GLY A 262 23.10 -20.09 7.17
CA GLY A 262 22.57 -21.23 7.93
C GLY A 262 21.04 -21.37 7.90
N ALA A 263 20.31 -20.47 7.24
CA ALA A 263 18.85 -20.50 7.17
C ALA A 263 18.34 -20.81 5.74
N PRO A 264 17.10 -21.30 5.58
CA PRO A 264 16.49 -21.50 4.27
C PRO A 264 16.40 -20.20 3.47
N THR A 265 16.75 -20.26 2.19
CA THR A 265 16.54 -19.16 1.23
C THR A 265 15.07 -19.08 0.85
N VAL A 266 14.45 -17.93 1.02
CA VAL A 266 13.03 -17.70 0.75
C VAL A 266 12.86 -16.73 -0.41
N LEU A 267 12.08 -17.10 -1.41
CA LEU A 267 11.69 -16.24 -2.52
C LEU A 267 10.19 -15.97 -2.45
N TYR A 268 9.82 -14.70 -2.32
CA TYR A 268 8.45 -14.22 -2.49
C TYR A 268 8.31 -13.57 -3.86
N THR A 269 7.44 -14.11 -4.73
CA THR A 269 7.35 -13.62 -6.12
C THR A 269 6.64 -12.28 -6.23
N GLY A 270 5.80 -11.92 -5.27
CA GLY A 270 4.71 -10.97 -5.54
C GLY A 270 3.84 -11.48 -6.70
N ASP A 271 3.29 -10.56 -7.47
CA ASP A 271 2.60 -10.89 -8.72
C ASP A 271 3.57 -10.87 -9.90
N VAL A 272 3.54 -11.91 -10.74
CA VAL A 272 4.51 -12.06 -11.84
C VAL A 272 3.84 -12.38 -13.17
N ARG A 273 4.34 -11.78 -14.24
CA ARG A 273 3.96 -12.06 -15.63
C ARG A 273 5.20 -12.11 -16.51
N PHE A 274 5.44 -13.27 -17.13
CA PHE A 274 6.58 -13.48 -18.03
C PHE A 274 6.28 -13.27 -19.52
N ASN A 275 5.03 -12.91 -19.86
CA ASN A 275 4.55 -12.79 -21.25
C ASN A 275 4.16 -11.34 -21.65
N GLY A 276 4.65 -10.33 -20.91
CA GLY A 276 4.41 -8.92 -21.22
C GLY A 276 5.30 -8.40 -22.35
N ALA A 277 4.87 -7.34 -23.05
CA ALA A 277 5.60 -6.76 -24.18
C ALA A 277 7.03 -6.24 -23.85
N THR A 278 7.29 -5.95 -22.57
CA THR A 278 8.56 -5.38 -22.08
C THR A 278 9.12 -6.10 -20.84
N GLY A 279 8.64 -7.31 -20.54
CA GLY A 279 9.02 -8.07 -19.34
C GLY A 279 10.17 -9.06 -19.56
N ALA A 280 10.86 -9.44 -18.49
CA ALA A 280 11.85 -10.53 -18.51
C ALA A 280 11.16 -11.87 -18.82
N THR A 281 11.84 -12.73 -19.58
CA THR A 281 11.39 -14.12 -19.76
C THR A 281 11.54 -14.90 -18.45
N ILE A 282 10.85 -16.04 -18.33
CA ILE A 282 11.01 -16.92 -17.16
C ILE A 282 12.47 -17.37 -16.99
N ASP A 283 13.18 -17.63 -18.08
CA ASP A 283 14.59 -18.06 -18.03
C ASP A 283 15.49 -16.93 -17.50
N GLN A 284 15.29 -15.70 -17.97
CA GLN A 284 16.02 -14.52 -17.48
C GLN A 284 15.72 -14.26 -16.00
N TYR A 285 14.47 -14.45 -15.59
CA TYR A 285 14.06 -14.33 -14.19
C TYR A 285 14.75 -15.39 -13.32
N VAL A 286 14.73 -16.66 -13.72
CA VAL A 286 15.39 -17.74 -12.99
C VAL A 286 16.90 -17.52 -12.91
N GLU A 287 17.54 -17.09 -13.99
CA GLU A 287 18.96 -16.74 -14.02
C GLU A 287 19.29 -15.60 -13.04
N SER A 288 18.43 -14.58 -12.95
CA SER A 288 18.61 -13.45 -12.03
C SER A 288 18.52 -13.82 -10.55
N ILE A 289 17.76 -14.88 -10.21
CA ILE A 289 17.72 -15.43 -8.85
C ILE A 289 19.11 -15.94 -8.46
N GLY A 290 19.78 -16.67 -9.36
CA GLY A 290 21.21 -17.00 -9.23
C GLY A 290 21.62 -17.82 -8.01
N VAL A 291 20.67 -18.28 -7.19
CA VAL A 291 20.88 -19.07 -5.97
C VAL A 291 19.82 -20.17 -5.87
N GLN A 292 20.10 -21.21 -5.08
CA GLN A 292 19.10 -22.20 -4.73
C GLN A 292 18.05 -21.58 -3.81
N VAL A 293 16.78 -21.81 -4.12
CA VAL A 293 15.63 -21.39 -3.30
C VAL A 293 15.10 -22.62 -2.57
N ASP A 294 14.98 -22.52 -1.25
CA ASP A 294 14.46 -23.60 -0.40
C ASP A 294 12.94 -23.46 -0.18
N VAL A 295 12.44 -22.23 -0.10
CA VAL A 295 11.01 -21.92 0.04
C VAL A 295 10.58 -20.90 -1.02
N LEU A 296 9.62 -21.29 -1.85
CA LEU A 296 8.98 -20.41 -2.83
C LEU A 296 7.57 -20.07 -2.36
N ILE A 297 7.32 -18.78 -2.14
CA ILE A 297 5.97 -18.22 -1.92
C ILE A 297 5.58 -17.54 -3.23
N THR A 298 4.69 -18.17 -3.98
CA THR A 298 4.29 -17.71 -5.31
C THR A 298 2.81 -17.38 -5.38
N GLU A 299 2.46 -16.41 -6.21
CA GLU A 299 1.08 -16.21 -6.62
C GLU A 299 0.54 -17.44 -7.37
N GLY A 300 -0.79 -17.59 -7.35
CA GLY A 300 -1.51 -18.68 -8.01
C GLY A 300 -2.84 -18.22 -8.60
N THR A 301 -2.98 -16.93 -8.93
CA THR A 301 -4.26 -16.31 -9.30
C THR A 301 -4.89 -16.91 -10.56
N ARG A 302 -4.08 -17.57 -11.39
CA ARG A 302 -4.50 -18.22 -12.65
C ARG A 302 -4.24 -19.72 -12.68
N ILE A 303 -4.08 -20.38 -11.52
CA ILE A 303 -3.73 -21.82 -11.47
C ILE A 303 -4.76 -22.71 -12.19
N ASP A 304 -6.03 -22.29 -12.22
CA ASP A 304 -7.13 -23.02 -12.86
C ASP A 304 -7.44 -22.55 -14.30
N ASN A 305 -6.60 -21.69 -14.90
CA ASN A 305 -6.89 -21.05 -16.18
C ASN A 305 -5.73 -21.11 -17.18
N ASP A 306 -5.82 -22.06 -18.11
CA ASP A 306 -4.87 -22.27 -19.21
C ASP A 306 -5.01 -21.27 -20.38
N SER A 307 -5.99 -20.36 -20.35
CA SER A 307 -6.16 -19.41 -21.46
C SER A 307 -5.03 -18.39 -21.47
N ILE A 308 -4.23 -18.40 -22.53
CA ILE A 308 -3.17 -17.43 -22.74
C ILE A 308 -3.66 -16.44 -23.80
N ILE A 309 -4.07 -15.25 -23.35
CA ILE A 309 -4.25 -14.10 -24.23
C ILE A 309 -3.03 -13.20 -24.01
N THR A 310 -2.23 -13.04 -25.05
CA THR A 310 -1.08 -12.15 -25.04
C THR A 310 -1.54 -10.69 -25.13
N GLU A 311 -0.76 -9.75 -24.59
CA GLU A 311 -1.05 -8.31 -24.74
C GLU A 311 -1.15 -7.89 -26.22
N LYS A 312 -0.42 -8.57 -27.11
CA LYS A 312 -0.53 -8.37 -28.56
C LYS A 312 -1.92 -8.74 -29.10
N GLN A 313 -2.47 -9.88 -28.68
CA GLN A 313 -3.83 -10.28 -29.07
C GLN A 313 -4.88 -9.32 -28.51
N VAL A 314 -4.69 -8.82 -27.29
CA VAL A 314 -5.56 -7.78 -26.72
C VAL A 314 -5.50 -6.51 -27.57
N GLN A 315 -4.31 -6.07 -27.96
CA GLN A 315 -4.13 -4.91 -28.83
C GLN A 315 -4.83 -5.09 -30.19
N GLU A 316 -4.66 -6.24 -30.85
CA GLU A 316 -5.30 -6.55 -32.13
C GLU A 316 -6.84 -6.53 -32.01
N GLY A 317 -7.37 -7.08 -30.91
CA GLY A 317 -8.81 -7.03 -30.60
C GLY A 317 -9.32 -5.60 -30.45
N ILE A 318 -8.66 -4.79 -29.62
CA ILE A 318 -9.04 -3.39 -29.40
C ILE A 318 -8.99 -2.59 -30.71
N ILE A 319 -7.98 -2.81 -31.57
CA ILE A 319 -7.89 -2.15 -32.88
C ILE A 319 -9.10 -2.49 -33.74
N SER A 320 -9.50 -3.77 -33.78
CA SER A 320 -10.67 -4.22 -34.54
C SER A 320 -11.97 -3.61 -34.01
N ASP A 321 -12.16 -3.65 -32.69
CA ASP A 321 -13.38 -3.13 -32.06
C ASP A 321 -13.55 -1.62 -32.28
N ILE A 322 -12.45 -0.86 -32.21
CA ILE A 322 -12.44 0.58 -32.49
C ILE A 322 -12.75 0.88 -33.97
N LYS A 323 -12.30 0.02 -34.88
CA LYS A 323 -12.50 0.16 -36.32
C LYS A 323 -13.98 0.03 -36.70
N ASP A 324 -14.66 -0.92 -36.07
CA ASP A 324 -16.05 -1.26 -36.38
C ASP A 324 -17.06 -0.31 -35.70
N ALA A 325 -16.61 0.51 -34.76
CA ALA A 325 -17.44 1.52 -34.12
C ALA A 325 -17.68 2.74 -35.04
N GLU A 326 -18.93 3.17 -35.19
CA GLU A 326 -19.29 4.38 -35.97
C GLU A 326 -19.21 5.68 -35.16
N GLY A 327 -19.31 5.61 -33.83
CA GLY A 327 -19.46 6.75 -32.93
C GLY A 327 -18.35 6.92 -31.90
N LEU A 328 -18.69 7.50 -30.75
CA LEU A 328 -17.79 7.61 -29.59
C LEU A 328 -17.46 6.20 -29.06
N VAL A 329 -16.18 5.94 -28.83
CA VAL A 329 -15.71 4.72 -28.16
C VAL A 329 -15.32 5.09 -26.73
N LEU A 330 -15.94 4.41 -25.76
CA LEU A 330 -15.60 4.50 -24.35
C LEU A 330 -14.91 3.20 -23.94
N ILE A 331 -13.72 3.30 -23.35
CA ILE A 331 -12.94 2.15 -22.92
C ILE A 331 -12.69 2.31 -21.42
N ASP A 332 -13.06 1.29 -20.65
CA ASP A 332 -12.79 1.20 -19.23
C ASP A 332 -11.76 0.09 -18.96
N PHE A 333 -10.80 0.38 -18.09
CA PHE A 333 -9.72 -0.52 -17.71
C PHE A 333 -9.06 -0.04 -16.41
N GLY A 334 -8.26 -0.91 -15.80
CA GLY A 334 -7.53 -0.56 -14.57
C GLY A 334 -6.65 0.66 -14.79
N TRP A 335 -6.98 1.78 -14.15
CA TRP A 335 -6.31 3.07 -14.35
C TRP A 335 -4.83 3.11 -13.96
N LYS A 336 -4.35 2.09 -13.23
CA LYS A 336 -2.93 1.90 -12.89
C LYS A 336 -2.16 1.14 -13.98
N ASP A 337 -2.85 0.51 -14.93
CA ASP A 337 -2.22 -0.26 -16.00
C ASP A 337 -1.71 0.66 -17.11
N ILE A 338 -0.48 1.16 -16.92
CA ILE A 338 0.20 2.04 -17.87
C ILE A 338 0.46 1.32 -19.20
N SER A 339 0.64 0.00 -19.18
CA SER A 339 0.84 -0.77 -20.41
C SER A 339 -0.41 -0.74 -21.29
N ARG A 340 -1.59 -0.87 -20.67
CA ARG A 340 -2.88 -0.81 -21.34
C ARG A 340 -3.18 0.58 -21.92
N PHE A 341 -2.72 1.65 -21.26
CA PHE A 341 -2.75 3.01 -21.83
C PHE A 341 -2.01 3.09 -23.15
N GLY A 342 -0.78 2.55 -23.22
CA GLY A 342 0.01 2.52 -24.44
C GLY A 342 -0.70 1.76 -25.56
N VAL A 343 -1.25 0.58 -25.25
CA VAL A 343 -2.02 -0.25 -26.20
C VAL A 343 -3.22 0.51 -26.77
N ILE A 344 -4.01 1.18 -25.93
CA ILE A 344 -5.20 1.92 -26.36
C ILE A 344 -4.82 3.17 -27.17
N TYR A 345 -3.77 3.89 -26.76
CA TYR A 345 -3.26 5.03 -27.52
C TYR A 345 -2.86 4.62 -28.94
N GLU A 346 -2.13 3.51 -29.07
CA GLU A 346 -1.74 2.96 -30.37
C GLU A 346 -2.95 2.53 -31.19
N ALA A 347 -3.96 1.91 -30.56
CA ALA A 347 -5.18 1.50 -31.24
C ALA A 347 -6.05 2.68 -31.73
N ALA A 348 -6.12 3.77 -30.93
CA ALA A 348 -6.77 5.01 -31.34
C ALA A 348 -6.04 5.64 -32.53
N ARG A 349 -4.70 5.69 -32.49
CA ARG A 349 -3.88 6.21 -33.59
C ARG A 349 -4.04 5.39 -34.86
N ALA A 350 -4.05 4.07 -34.77
CA ALA A 350 -4.24 3.16 -35.90
C ALA A 350 -5.59 3.38 -36.62
N ASN A 351 -6.62 3.78 -35.87
CA ASN A 351 -7.96 4.08 -36.38
C ASN A 351 -8.21 5.57 -36.64
N SER A 352 -7.16 6.41 -36.66
CA SER A 352 -7.26 7.86 -36.89
C SER A 352 -8.23 8.58 -35.93
N ARG A 353 -8.35 8.10 -34.69
CA ARG A 353 -9.20 8.69 -33.65
C ARG A 353 -8.37 9.50 -32.66
N THR A 354 -8.97 10.57 -32.14
CA THR A 354 -8.37 11.36 -31.06
C THR A 354 -8.46 10.61 -29.74
N PHE A 355 -7.31 10.36 -29.11
CA PHE A 355 -7.24 9.75 -27.79
C PHE A 355 -7.41 10.82 -26.69
N VAL A 356 -8.35 10.60 -25.78
CA VAL A 356 -8.67 11.52 -24.68
C VAL A 356 -8.62 10.75 -23.36
N ILE A 357 -7.95 11.32 -22.36
CA ILE A 357 -7.81 10.75 -21.02
C ILE A 357 -8.27 11.72 -19.94
N ASN A 358 -8.61 11.18 -18.77
CA ASN A 358 -8.92 12.00 -17.59
C ASN A 358 -7.66 12.78 -17.14
N PRO A 359 -7.77 14.04 -16.70
CA PRO A 359 -6.64 14.80 -16.13
C PRO A 359 -5.87 14.06 -15.02
N LYS A 360 -6.55 13.26 -14.19
CA LYS A 360 -5.90 12.43 -13.16
C LYS A 360 -4.93 11.41 -13.75
N THR A 361 -5.25 10.89 -14.92
CA THR A 361 -4.40 9.93 -15.64
C THR A 361 -3.22 10.61 -16.33
N ALA A 362 -3.37 11.89 -16.71
CA ALA A 362 -2.33 12.68 -17.34
C ALA A 362 -1.26 13.21 -16.35
N TYR A 363 -1.29 12.74 -15.10
CA TYR A 363 -0.42 13.17 -14.01
C TYR A 363 1.05 13.22 -14.44
N ARG A 364 1.72 14.33 -14.14
CA ARG A 364 3.06 14.67 -14.63
C ARG A 364 3.94 15.19 -13.51
#